data_AF-A0A1F9ADQ6-F1
#
_entry.id   AF-A0A1F9ADQ6-F1
#
_cell.length_a   1.000
_cell.length_b   1.000
_cell.length_c   1.000
_cell.angle_alpha   90.00
_cell.angle_beta   90.00
_cell.angle_gamma   90.00
#
_symmetry.space_group_name_H-M   'P 1'
#
loop_
_entity.id
_entity.type
_entity.pdbx_description
1 polymer ?
#
loop_
_entity_poly.entity_id
_entity_poly.type
_entity_poly.pdbx_seq_one_letter_code
_entity_poly.pdbx_strand_id
1 'polypeptide(L)'
;MLPEQIAEIKERIDKAGIGLKDALSVIDMTFEDQVGRLKAPSPYEAFTGLDKLIDLTAHGAKIERFRPRDNRQPFHTLEIHTDEKEVLGYLNMIYLKSIITCYYLVYVEVMPPFRGLGLGYRILNAFMEFVRGEKAVGLLDNIIPPEEATYEIYTKLGWKSIKDLIGTDVADGWGNFMVFVPDSIQAHELKNKLIKILFTLSKKRPVIDMHDNEDMVKRTIEEFHSVYQALEELFDTEISSGTSNPLMQFMFTRLTTKLIGFRRRIAALIGYTGGESLEQISFSGRIKELHILPYSLWQLENDHGEIWGDKEVLQNLPGKLKEEPTLFIEGLPFYKRPYLSAWMEKMETLPSQPLKISDLLDFGFDPTRLREFHYEGVDYIFERISPNFLNSLLTKKRFLKKIEKNASRLKFQGASLRINLILLILRDRGNIYALREKVEGIHSQEAFDQLNTSPHLREMNRAAGIDRAMVRTINDMRKWLETTFKSHYRQEIEDLTYFLPWDIERNIPKVRVDISGVSLDTIWIA
;
A
#
# COMPACT_ATOMS: atom_id res chain seq x y z
N MET A 1 11.72 -20.18 -18.50
CA MET A 1 10.95 -18.92 -18.50
C MET A 1 11.40 -17.90 -17.45
N LEU A 2 11.18 -18.08 -16.13
CA LEU A 2 11.63 -17.05 -15.17
C LEU A 2 13.17 -16.78 -15.21
N PRO A 3 14.06 -17.79 -15.30
CA PRO A 3 15.50 -17.55 -15.44
C PRO A 3 15.89 -16.81 -16.72
N GLU A 4 15.19 -17.08 -17.83
CA GLU A 4 15.43 -16.41 -19.12
C GLU A 4 15.00 -14.94 -19.06
N GLN A 5 13.89 -14.63 -18.37
CA GLN A 5 13.42 -13.26 -18.18
C GLN A 5 14.32 -12.45 -17.23
N ILE A 6 14.83 -13.09 -16.17
CA ILE A 6 15.85 -12.48 -15.30
C ILE A 6 17.11 -12.17 -16.10
N ALA A 7 17.56 -13.10 -16.97
CA ALA A 7 18.69 -12.89 -17.85
C ALA A 7 18.43 -11.77 -18.87
N GLU A 8 17.24 -11.70 -19.47
CA GLU A 8 16.85 -10.64 -20.40
C GLU A 8 16.86 -9.27 -19.72
N ILE A 9 16.25 -9.14 -18.52
CA ILE A 9 16.25 -7.88 -17.77
C ILE A 9 17.68 -7.46 -17.42
N LYS A 10 18.51 -8.41 -16.98
CA LYS A 10 19.92 -8.14 -16.69
C LYS A 10 20.67 -7.62 -17.91
N GLU A 11 20.56 -8.30 -19.05
CA GLU A 11 21.22 -7.89 -20.29
C GLU A 11 20.78 -6.48 -20.71
N ARG A 12 19.49 -6.15 -20.56
CA ARG A 12 18.98 -4.82 -20.87
C ARG A 12 19.53 -3.75 -19.94
N ILE A 13 19.59 -4.02 -18.62
CA ILE A 13 20.18 -3.10 -17.64
C ILE A 13 21.65 -2.83 -17.98
N ASP A 14 22.43 -3.90 -18.22
CA ASP A 14 23.85 -3.81 -18.55
C ASP A 14 24.08 -3.02 -19.86
N LYS A 15 23.21 -3.23 -20.86
CA LYS A 15 23.28 -2.53 -22.16
C LYS A 15 22.87 -1.06 -22.07
N ALA A 16 21.86 -0.75 -21.28
CA ALA A 16 21.36 0.61 -21.12
C ALA A 16 22.30 1.49 -20.27
N GLY A 17 23.19 0.87 -19.48
CA GLY A 17 24.13 1.61 -18.62
C GLY A 17 23.45 2.31 -17.45
N ILE A 18 22.31 1.76 -16.99
CA ILE A 18 21.50 2.32 -15.92
C ILE A 18 22.25 2.22 -14.59
N GLY A 19 22.17 3.28 -13.78
CA GLY A 19 22.78 3.34 -12.45
C GLY A 19 22.23 2.26 -11.51
N LEU A 20 23.05 1.85 -10.53
CA LEU A 20 22.69 0.76 -9.60
C LEU A 20 21.37 1.05 -8.87
N LYS A 21 21.17 2.29 -8.42
CA LYS A 21 19.93 2.72 -7.75
C LYS A 21 18.69 2.47 -8.61
N ASP A 22 18.72 2.92 -9.86
CA ASP A 22 17.59 2.82 -10.79
C ASP A 22 17.33 1.37 -11.21
N ALA A 23 18.40 0.60 -11.45
CA ALA A 23 18.31 -0.82 -11.73
C ALA A 23 17.61 -1.57 -10.58
N LEU A 24 17.97 -1.28 -9.33
CA LEU A 24 17.33 -1.87 -8.15
C LEU A 24 15.86 -1.47 -8.03
N SER A 25 15.51 -0.20 -8.29
CA SER A 25 14.12 0.26 -8.28
C SER A 25 13.26 -0.41 -9.36
N VAL A 26 13.83 -0.62 -10.56
CA VAL A 26 13.16 -1.37 -11.63
C VAL A 26 12.97 -2.84 -11.23
N ILE A 27 13.99 -3.49 -10.68
CA ILE A 27 13.91 -4.87 -10.19
C ILE A 27 12.86 -5.00 -9.09
N ASP A 28 12.87 -4.12 -8.10
CA ASP A 28 11.89 -4.10 -7.01
C ASP A 28 10.48 -3.98 -7.53
N MET A 29 10.23 -3.00 -8.42
CA MET A 29 8.92 -2.81 -9.03
C MET A 29 8.44 -4.06 -9.78
N THR A 30 9.36 -4.74 -10.47
CA THR A 30 9.08 -5.86 -11.37
C THR A 30 8.86 -7.17 -10.60
N PHE A 31 9.64 -7.40 -9.54
CA PHE A 31 9.68 -8.67 -8.81
C PHE A 31 9.09 -8.62 -7.40
N GLU A 32 8.52 -7.49 -6.95
CA GLU A 32 7.88 -7.36 -5.62
C GLU A 32 6.91 -8.50 -5.31
N ASP A 33 6.15 -8.96 -6.31
CA ASP A 33 5.15 -10.02 -6.18
C ASP A 33 5.77 -11.44 -6.18
N GLN A 34 7.06 -11.57 -6.49
CA GLN A 34 7.80 -12.84 -6.49
C GLN A 34 8.64 -13.03 -5.22
N VAL A 35 8.65 -12.05 -4.31
CA VAL A 35 9.37 -12.10 -3.04
C VAL A 35 8.85 -13.26 -2.18
N GLY A 36 9.74 -14.18 -1.81
CA GLY A 36 9.41 -15.42 -1.10
C GLY A 36 9.10 -16.63 -2.01
N ARG A 37 9.08 -16.47 -3.34
CA ARG A 37 8.88 -17.55 -4.32
C ARG A 37 10.16 -17.95 -5.03
N LEU A 38 11.07 -17.00 -5.20
CA LEU A 38 12.45 -17.31 -5.56
C LEU A 38 13.01 -18.21 -4.44
N LYS A 39 13.65 -19.33 -4.81
CA LYS A 39 14.41 -20.16 -3.84
C LYS A 39 15.57 -19.37 -3.20
N ALA A 40 15.83 -18.17 -3.69
CA ALA A 40 16.76 -17.21 -3.14
C ALA A 40 16.09 -16.40 -2.02
N PRO A 41 16.75 -16.20 -0.87
CA PRO A 41 16.27 -15.33 0.21
C PRO A 41 15.97 -13.88 -0.23
N SER A 42 16.49 -13.42 -1.38
CA SER A 42 16.27 -12.08 -1.93
C SER A 42 16.08 -12.07 -3.46
N PRO A 43 15.23 -11.18 -4.03
CA PRO A 43 15.11 -11.03 -5.48
C PRO A 43 16.41 -10.61 -6.18
N TYR A 44 17.32 -9.92 -5.47
CA TYR A 44 18.59 -9.47 -6.05
C TYR A 44 19.59 -10.60 -6.25
N GLU A 45 19.52 -11.65 -5.43
CA GLU A 45 20.39 -12.84 -5.57
C GLU A 45 20.11 -13.63 -6.85
N ALA A 46 18.94 -13.42 -7.46
CA ALA A 46 18.63 -13.95 -8.78
C ALA A 46 19.49 -13.31 -9.90
N PHE A 47 20.10 -12.14 -9.63
CA PHE A 47 20.99 -11.42 -10.53
C PHE A 47 22.44 -11.61 -10.12
N THR A 48 23.17 -12.48 -10.82
CA THR A 48 24.57 -12.79 -10.49
C THR A 48 25.45 -11.54 -10.42
N GLY A 49 26.08 -11.31 -9.26
CA GLY A 49 27.01 -10.20 -9.01
C GLY A 49 26.36 -8.95 -8.41
N LEU A 50 25.02 -8.86 -8.44
CA LEU A 50 24.27 -7.72 -7.88
C LEU A 50 24.34 -7.72 -6.35
N ASP A 51 24.29 -8.90 -5.74
CA ASP A 51 24.52 -9.14 -4.31
C ASP A 51 25.83 -8.52 -3.81
N LYS A 52 26.94 -8.80 -4.51
CA LYS A 52 28.26 -8.25 -4.18
C LYS A 52 28.32 -6.74 -4.37
N LEU A 53 27.68 -6.21 -5.40
CA LEU A 53 27.63 -4.77 -5.65
C LEU A 53 26.82 -4.03 -4.58
N ILE A 54 25.69 -4.60 -4.15
CA ILE A 54 24.89 -4.07 -3.04
C ILE A 54 25.74 -4.02 -1.77
N ASP A 55 26.42 -5.13 -1.44
CA ASP A 55 27.28 -5.21 -0.26
C ASP A 55 28.40 -4.16 -0.33
N LEU A 56 29.15 -4.10 -1.43
CA LEU A 56 30.25 -3.12 -1.61
C LEU A 56 29.74 -1.68 -1.46
N THR A 57 28.58 -1.38 -2.04
CA THR A 57 27.94 -0.06 -1.98
C THR A 57 27.53 0.29 -0.55
N ALA A 58 26.94 -0.65 0.20
CA ALA A 58 26.57 -0.45 1.60
C ALA A 58 27.80 -0.22 2.50
N HIS A 59 28.90 -0.95 2.27
CA HIS A 59 30.14 -0.80 3.02
C HIS A 59 30.85 0.53 2.72
N GLY A 60 30.85 0.98 1.47
CA GLY A 60 31.44 2.26 1.05
C GLY A 60 30.63 3.50 1.44
N ALA A 61 29.37 3.34 1.79
CA ALA A 61 28.47 4.47 2.03
C ALA A 61 28.92 5.38 3.20
N LYS A 62 28.73 6.69 3.06
CA LYS A 62 29.08 7.73 4.05
C LYS A 62 27.82 8.39 4.60
N ILE A 63 27.88 8.88 5.84
CA ILE A 63 26.76 9.62 6.46
C ILE A 63 27.13 11.09 6.50
N GLU A 64 26.29 11.92 5.89
CA GLU A 64 26.43 13.37 5.90
C GLU A 64 25.26 14.02 6.64
N ARG A 65 25.52 15.20 7.23
CA ARG A 65 24.54 15.98 7.97
C ARG A 65 24.23 17.26 7.23
N PHE A 66 22.95 17.48 6.97
CA PHE A 66 22.44 18.69 6.37
C PHE A 66 21.71 19.55 7.41
N ARG A 67 22.07 20.84 7.42
CA ARG A 67 21.35 21.85 8.21
C ARG A 67 20.05 22.24 7.49
N PRO A 68 19.04 22.72 8.22
CA PRO A 68 17.80 23.21 7.63
C PRO A 68 18.15 24.30 6.60
N ARG A 69 17.67 24.16 5.35
CA ARG A 69 17.68 25.26 4.37
C ARG A 69 16.70 26.34 4.84
N ASP A 70 16.88 27.61 4.47
CA ASP A 70 16.10 28.75 5.01
C ASP A 70 14.57 28.60 4.91
N ASN A 71 14.06 27.79 3.97
CA ASN A 71 12.64 27.48 3.79
C ASN A 71 12.14 26.22 4.55
N ARG A 72 13.01 25.50 5.27
CA ARG A 72 12.76 24.21 5.93
C ARG A 72 13.01 24.21 7.44
N GLN A 73 12.93 25.36 8.11
CA GLN A 73 12.91 25.36 9.57
C GLN A 73 11.64 24.64 10.07
N PRO A 74 11.72 23.57 10.88
CA PRO A 74 12.83 23.19 11.78
C PRO A 74 13.52 21.83 11.50
N PHE A 75 13.51 21.32 10.27
CA PHE A 75 13.99 19.96 9.96
C PHE A 75 15.50 19.90 9.69
N HIS A 76 16.19 19.00 10.39
CA HIS A 76 17.55 18.57 10.10
C HIS A 76 17.51 17.18 9.47
N THR A 77 18.41 16.90 8.53
CA THR A 77 18.47 15.61 7.84
C THR A 77 19.87 15.01 7.96
N LEU A 78 19.93 13.71 8.27
CA LEU A 78 21.12 12.89 8.00
C LEU A 78 20.83 12.06 6.77
N GLU A 79 21.78 11.93 5.87
CA GLU A 79 21.64 11.12 4.65
C GLU A 79 22.82 10.16 4.56
N ILE A 80 22.55 8.94 4.11
CA ILE A 80 23.56 7.94 3.74
C ILE A 80 23.76 8.07 2.23
N HIS A 81 24.98 8.36 1.81
CA HIS A 81 25.33 8.49 0.39
C HIS A 81 26.35 7.46 -0.06
N THR A 82 26.26 7.08 -1.33
CA THR A 82 27.38 6.47 -2.06
C THR A 82 28.49 7.49 -2.33
N ASP A 83 29.65 7.02 -2.79
CA ASP A 83 30.71 7.91 -3.26
C ASP A 83 30.27 8.76 -4.47
N GLU A 84 29.29 8.29 -5.23
CA GLU A 84 28.64 8.99 -6.36
C GLU A 84 27.51 9.93 -5.91
N LYS A 85 27.35 10.13 -4.59
CA LYS A 85 26.35 10.98 -3.93
C LYS A 85 24.90 10.49 -4.03
N GLU A 86 24.66 9.26 -4.47
CA GLU A 86 23.32 8.68 -4.44
C GLU A 86 22.87 8.43 -3.00
N VAL A 87 21.64 8.82 -2.66
CA VAL A 87 21.07 8.63 -1.31
C VAL A 87 20.56 7.19 -1.16
N LEU A 88 21.10 6.43 -0.21
CA LEU A 88 20.69 5.06 0.12
C LEU A 88 19.72 4.99 1.31
N GLY A 89 19.63 6.07 2.08
CA GLY A 89 18.78 6.17 3.25
C GLY A 89 18.92 7.53 3.91
N TYR A 90 17.98 7.88 4.76
CA TYR A 90 17.97 9.18 5.44
C TYR A 90 17.24 9.12 6.77
N LEU A 91 17.45 10.16 7.56
CA LEU A 91 16.84 10.36 8.86
C LEU A 91 16.45 11.81 9.00
N ASN A 92 15.17 12.05 9.28
CA ASN A 92 14.62 13.38 9.53
C ASN A 92 14.48 13.60 11.04
N MET A 93 14.93 14.76 11.52
CA MET A 93 14.78 15.15 12.93
C MET A 93 14.39 16.62 13.08
N ILE A 94 13.73 16.95 14.18
CA ILE A 94 13.31 18.31 14.50
C ILE A 94 13.90 18.74 15.82
N TYR A 95 14.43 19.96 15.83
CA TYR A 95 14.78 20.62 17.08
C TYR A 95 13.53 21.14 17.81
N LEU A 96 13.31 20.63 19.01
CA LEU A 96 12.26 21.11 19.91
C LEU A 96 12.86 22.07 20.93
N LYS A 97 12.64 23.36 20.70
CA LYS A 97 12.95 24.41 21.70
C LYS A 97 12.05 24.21 22.93
N SER A 98 12.62 23.62 23.98
CA SER A 98 11.93 23.32 25.24
C SER A 98 12.81 23.65 26.45
N ILE A 99 12.36 23.28 27.67
CA ILE A 99 13.10 23.45 28.93
C ILE A 99 14.43 22.67 28.90
N ILE A 100 14.52 21.61 28.09
CA ILE A 100 15.78 20.94 27.73
C ILE A 100 15.90 20.89 26.21
N THR A 101 17.13 20.97 25.72
CA THR A 101 17.44 20.75 24.31
C THR A 101 16.98 19.34 23.94
N CYS A 102 16.07 19.24 22.97
CA CYS A 102 15.54 17.95 22.54
C CYS A 102 15.48 17.89 21.01
N TYR A 103 15.91 16.76 20.46
CA TYR A 103 15.75 16.43 19.05
C TYR A 103 14.76 15.28 18.93
N TYR A 104 13.67 15.54 18.21
CA TYR A 104 12.67 14.55 17.90
C TYR A 104 13.01 13.89 16.57
N LEU A 105 13.26 12.58 16.58
CA LEU A 105 13.42 11.74 15.43
C LEU A 105 12.05 11.51 14.79
N VAL A 106 11.85 12.06 13.59
CA VAL A 106 10.58 11.99 12.87
C VAL A 106 10.46 10.66 12.15
N TYR A 107 11.47 10.32 11.34
CA TYR A 107 11.44 9.15 10.48
C TYR A 107 12.86 8.71 10.09
N VAL A 108 13.03 7.41 9.85
CA VAL A 108 14.25 6.79 9.34
C VAL A 108 13.87 5.88 8.18
N GLU A 109 14.54 6.05 7.04
CA GLU A 109 14.36 5.20 5.88
C GLU A 109 15.70 4.67 5.37
N VAL A 110 15.67 3.41 4.97
CA VAL A 110 16.73 2.79 4.17
C VAL A 110 16.04 2.18 2.95
N MET A 111 16.62 2.42 1.78
CA MET A 111 16.16 1.84 0.53
C MET A 111 16.02 0.32 0.66
N PRO A 112 14.93 -0.30 0.17
CA PRO A 112 14.66 -1.73 0.36
C PRO A 112 15.84 -2.67 0.08
N PRO A 113 16.62 -2.50 -1.01
CA PRO A 113 17.75 -3.38 -1.31
C PRO A 113 18.87 -3.38 -0.26
N PHE A 114 19.00 -2.30 0.50
CA PHE A 114 20.07 -2.12 1.49
C PHE A 114 19.60 -2.36 2.93
N ARG A 115 18.34 -2.77 3.13
CA ARG A 115 17.82 -3.16 4.44
C ARG A 115 18.51 -4.45 4.91
N GLY A 116 18.74 -4.56 6.22
CA GLY A 116 19.46 -5.71 6.80
C GLY A 116 20.99 -5.61 6.75
N LEU A 117 21.56 -4.66 5.98
CA LEU A 117 23.01 -4.46 5.86
C LEU A 117 23.59 -3.50 6.92
N GLY A 118 22.88 -3.28 8.03
CA GLY A 118 23.33 -2.42 9.13
C GLY A 118 23.26 -0.91 8.86
N LEU A 119 22.82 -0.44 7.68
CA LEU A 119 22.70 0.98 7.37
C LEU A 119 21.77 1.75 8.33
N GLY A 120 20.63 1.13 8.70
CA GLY A 120 19.71 1.71 9.69
C GLY A 120 20.36 1.88 11.07
N TYR A 121 21.19 0.92 11.48
CA TYR A 121 21.97 1.02 12.72
C TYR A 121 23.01 2.14 12.64
N ARG A 122 23.71 2.28 11.51
CA ARG A 122 24.73 3.31 11.30
C ARG A 122 24.14 4.73 11.37
N ILE A 123 23.00 4.99 10.73
CA ILE A 123 22.37 6.32 10.73
C ILE A 123 21.77 6.68 12.10
N LEU A 124 21.19 5.70 12.81
CA LEU A 124 20.73 5.89 14.19
C LEU A 124 21.90 6.19 15.13
N ASN A 125 23.03 5.50 14.98
CA ASN A 125 24.25 5.81 15.74
C ASN A 125 24.76 7.23 15.47
N ALA A 126 24.79 7.65 14.20
CA ALA A 126 25.20 9.01 13.84
C ALA A 126 24.27 10.07 14.48
N PHE A 127 22.96 9.80 14.53
CA PHE A 127 22.02 10.63 15.26
C PHE A 127 22.32 10.69 16.78
N MET A 128 22.62 9.55 17.41
CA MET A 128 22.93 9.53 18.84
C MET A 128 24.23 10.25 19.18
N GLU A 129 25.28 10.09 18.38
CA GLU A 129 26.53 10.83 18.53
C GLU A 129 26.31 12.34 18.40
N PHE A 130 25.47 12.74 17.44
CA PHE A 130 25.05 14.12 17.29
C PHE A 130 24.32 14.64 18.55
N VAL A 131 23.32 13.91 19.04
CA VAL A 131 22.55 14.28 20.24
C VAL A 131 23.44 14.36 21.49
N ARG A 132 24.42 13.46 21.63
CA ARG A 132 25.46 13.51 22.68
C ARG A 132 26.30 14.77 22.57
N GLY A 133 26.78 15.11 21.38
CA GLY A 133 27.57 16.31 21.12
C GLY A 133 26.83 17.61 21.47
N GLU A 134 25.53 17.66 21.19
CA GLU A 134 24.66 18.79 21.54
C GLU A 134 24.18 18.79 23.00
N LYS A 135 24.54 17.77 23.80
CA LYS A 135 24.05 17.56 25.17
C LYS A 135 22.51 17.62 25.24
N ALA A 136 21.85 17.01 24.25
CA ALA A 136 20.41 17.06 24.06
C ALA A 136 19.75 15.72 24.38
N VAL A 137 18.42 15.71 24.56
CA VAL A 137 17.64 14.48 24.65
C VAL A 137 17.16 14.06 23.27
N GLY A 138 17.30 12.79 22.93
CA GLY A 138 16.68 12.18 21.75
C GLY A 138 15.30 11.65 22.10
N LEU A 139 14.32 11.90 21.24
CA LEU A 139 12.94 11.41 21.40
C LEU A 139 12.48 10.80 20.08
N LEU A 140 11.80 9.67 20.11
CA LEU A 140 11.16 9.06 18.94
C LEU A 140 9.81 8.46 19.32
N ASP A 141 8.92 8.34 18.35
CA ASP A 141 7.64 7.64 18.45
C ASP A 141 7.78 6.27 17.79
N ASN A 142 7.88 5.20 18.58
CA ASN A 142 8.16 3.88 18.03
C ASN A 142 6.87 3.19 17.61
N ILE A 143 6.60 3.20 16.31
CA ILE A 143 5.46 2.47 15.73
C ILE A 143 5.74 0.97 15.59
N ILE A 144 6.98 0.53 15.78
CA ILE A 144 7.36 -0.88 15.67
C ILE A 144 6.88 -1.61 16.92
N PRO A 145 6.10 -2.70 16.78
CA PRO A 145 5.70 -3.53 17.91
C PRO A 145 6.89 -4.10 18.68
N PRO A 146 6.84 -4.21 20.03
CA PRO A 146 7.92 -4.78 20.84
C PRO A 146 8.34 -6.20 20.46
N GLU A 147 7.45 -6.96 19.81
CA GLU A 147 7.67 -8.34 19.38
C GLU A 147 8.51 -8.44 18.10
N GLU A 148 8.71 -7.34 17.36
CA GLU A 148 9.50 -7.35 16.14
C GLU A 148 11.00 -7.22 16.41
N ALA A 149 11.83 -7.96 15.67
CA ALA A 149 13.29 -7.94 15.83
C ALA A 149 13.90 -6.53 15.63
N THR A 150 13.26 -5.68 14.84
CA THR A 150 13.69 -4.30 14.62
C THR A 150 13.50 -3.41 15.85
N TYR A 151 12.57 -3.75 16.75
CA TYR A 151 12.39 -3.05 18.03
C TYR A 151 13.64 -3.15 18.90
N GLU A 152 14.30 -4.33 18.90
CA GLU A 152 15.51 -4.56 19.68
C GLU A 152 16.68 -3.66 19.29
N ILE A 153 16.69 -3.13 18.06
CA ILE A 153 17.74 -2.21 17.61
C ILE A 153 17.77 -0.98 18.52
N TYR A 154 16.61 -0.40 18.82
CA TYR A 154 16.52 0.78 19.67
C TYR A 154 16.97 0.49 21.10
N THR A 155 16.50 -0.61 21.70
CA THR A 155 16.88 -0.96 23.07
C THR A 155 18.36 -1.29 23.19
N LYS A 156 18.96 -1.99 22.22
CA LYS A 156 20.41 -2.26 22.14
C LYS A 156 21.24 -0.98 22.01
N LEU A 157 20.69 0.05 21.37
CA LEU A 157 21.29 1.38 21.25
C LEU A 157 21.09 2.26 22.49
N GLY A 158 20.44 1.75 23.54
CA GLY A 158 20.24 2.47 24.80
C GLY A 158 19.00 3.37 24.83
N TRP A 159 18.08 3.25 23.87
CA TRP A 159 16.79 3.89 23.94
C TRP A 159 15.93 3.22 25.01
N LYS A 160 15.26 4.03 25.85
CA LYS A 160 14.39 3.56 26.94
C LYS A 160 12.94 3.90 26.65
N SER A 161 12.01 3.05 27.08
CA SER A 161 10.60 3.39 26.97
C SER A 161 10.30 4.62 27.83
N ILE A 162 9.42 5.49 27.35
CA ILE A 162 8.96 6.62 28.15
C ILE A 162 8.29 6.17 29.46
N LYS A 163 7.66 4.98 29.45
CA LYS A 163 7.02 4.39 30.64
C LYS A 163 8.03 4.12 31.75
N ASP A 164 9.25 3.72 31.38
CA ASP A 164 10.32 3.45 32.34
C ASP A 164 10.82 4.73 33.03
N LEU A 165 10.61 5.90 32.41
CA LEU A 165 11.08 7.20 32.90
C LEU A 165 9.99 8.02 33.60
N ILE A 166 8.75 7.91 33.15
CA ILE A 166 7.62 8.72 33.65
C ILE A 166 6.70 7.92 34.60
N GLY A 167 6.72 6.58 34.54
CA GLY A 167 5.82 5.69 35.28
C GLY A 167 4.56 5.35 34.49
N THR A 168 3.60 4.64 35.10
CA THR A 168 2.38 4.15 34.44
C THR A 168 1.32 5.22 34.19
N ASP A 169 1.43 6.39 34.82
CA ASP A 169 0.50 7.54 34.68
C ASP A 169 0.70 8.32 33.37
N VAL A 170 1.17 7.66 32.31
CA VAL A 170 1.34 8.30 31.01
C VAL A 170 -0.03 8.52 30.40
N ALA A 171 -0.31 9.76 29.95
CA ALA A 171 -1.54 10.06 29.22
C ALA A 171 -1.74 9.08 28.05
N ASP A 172 -3.01 8.74 27.78
CA ASP A 172 -3.40 7.87 26.67
C ASP A 172 -2.76 8.37 25.36
N GLY A 173 -2.05 7.47 24.67
CA GLY A 173 -1.41 7.76 23.37
C GLY A 173 0.08 8.09 23.41
N TRP A 174 0.72 8.21 24.58
CA TRP A 174 2.19 8.40 24.65
C TRP A 174 2.98 7.11 24.90
N GLY A 175 2.31 5.96 24.98
CA GLY A 175 2.95 4.69 25.38
C GLY A 175 4.06 4.18 24.46
N ASN A 176 4.12 4.69 23.22
CA ASN A 176 5.04 4.24 22.17
C ASN A 176 6.33 5.09 22.10
N PHE A 177 6.41 6.20 22.85
CA PHE A 177 7.60 7.03 22.81
C PHE A 177 8.79 6.34 23.46
N MET A 178 9.96 6.48 22.82
CA MET A 178 11.24 6.09 23.38
C MET A 178 12.16 7.30 23.52
N VAL A 179 12.99 7.29 24.55
CA VAL A 179 13.87 8.40 24.90
C VAL A 179 15.32 7.92 24.98
N PHE A 180 16.20 8.68 24.37
CA PHE A 180 17.63 8.58 24.53
C PHE A 180 18.14 9.75 25.37
N VAL A 181 18.79 9.46 26.50
CA VAL A 181 19.29 10.44 27.45
C VAL A 181 20.80 10.30 27.56
N PRO A 182 21.60 11.26 27.08
CA PRO A 182 23.05 11.25 27.28
C PRO A 182 23.41 11.33 28.77
N ASP A 183 24.54 10.71 29.14
CA ASP A 183 25.06 10.70 30.51
C ASP A 183 25.33 12.12 31.07
N SER A 184 25.50 13.11 30.19
CA SER A 184 25.69 14.51 30.56
C SER A 184 24.44 15.17 31.16
N ILE A 185 23.26 14.55 31.08
CA ILE A 185 21.99 15.12 31.57
C ILE A 185 21.60 14.46 32.90
N GLN A 186 21.49 15.28 33.96
CA GLN A 186 21.11 14.78 35.28
C GLN A 186 19.63 14.37 35.35
N ALA A 187 19.38 13.21 35.96
CA ALA A 187 18.07 12.57 36.00
C ALA A 187 17.03 13.26 36.91
N HIS A 188 17.46 14.11 37.86
CA HIS A 188 16.62 14.50 39.01
C HIS A 188 15.39 15.36 38.66
N GLU A 189 15.30 15.89 37.43
CA GLU A 189 14.11 16.64 36.94
C GLU A 189 13.63 16.20 35.55
N LEU A 190 14.15 15.08 35.04
CA LEU A 190 13.92 14.69 33.64
C LEU A 190 12.43 14.40 33.37
N LYS A 191 11.75 13.73 34.31
CA LYS A 191 10.33 13.35 34.19
C LYS A 191 9.43 14.54 33.84
N ASN A 192 9.46 15.61 34.64
CA ASN A 192 8.61 16.78 34.44
C ASN A 192 8.95 17.54 33.13
N LYS A 193 10.22 17.51 32.73
CA LYS A 193 10.69 18.15 31.49
C LYS A 193 10.25 17.36 30.26
N LEU A 194 10.29 16.02 30.31
CA LEU A 194 9.80 15.14 29.25
C LEU A 194 8.28 15.28 29.04
N ILE A 195 7.48 15.34 30.11
CA ILE A 195 6.02 15.55 30.00
C ILE A 195 5.72 16.84 29.20
N LYS A 196 6.44 17.93 29.49
CA LYS A 196 6.25 19.21 28.79
C LYS A 196 6.70 19.14 27.32
N ILE A 197 7.75 18.38 27.02
CA ILE A 197 8.17 18.11 25.64
C ILE A 197 7.08 17.37 24.88
N LEU A 198 6.56 16.26 25.44
CA LEU A 198 5.53 15.45 24.81
C LEU A 198 4.25 16.26 24.53
N PHE A 199 3.87 17.13 25.47
CA PHE A 199 2.73 18.04 25.28
C PHE A 199 2.99 19.10 24.18
N THR A 200 4.23 19.55 24.04
CA THR A 200 4.61 20.47 22.95
C THR A 200 4.63 19.76 21.61
N LEU A 201 5.13 18.51 21.59
CA LEU A 201 5.19 17.66 20.42
C LEU A 201 3.78 17.31 19.93
N SER A 202 2.86 16.92 20.82
CA SER A 202 1.49 16.58 20.44
C SER A 202 0.75 17.74 19.75
N LYS A 203 1.01 18.98 20.18
CA LYS A 203 0.48 20.19 19.51
C LYS A 203 1.10 20.44 18.14
N LYS A 204 2.39 20.14 17.97
CA LYS A 204 3.12 20.34 16.71
C LYS A 204 2.96 19.17 15.74
N ARG A 205 2.49 18.00 16.21
CA ARG A 205 2.48 16.76 15.45
C ARG A 205 1.78 16.89 14.09
N PRO A 206 0.60 17.53 13.97
CA PRO A 206 -0.03 17.70 12.65
C PRO A 206 0.88 18.44 11.65
N VAL A 207 1.58 19.50 12.08
CA VAL A 207 2.49 20.27 11.20
C VAL A 207 3.72 19.45 10.83
N ILE A 208 4.24 18.65 11.76
CA ILE A 208 5.36 17.75 11.52
C ILE A 208 4.97 16.69 10.47
N ASP A 209 3.82 16.06 10.66
CA ASP A 209 3.30 15.04 9.75
C ASP A 209 3.03 15.64 8.37
N MET A 210 2.50 16.87 8.28
CA MET A 210 2.30 17.56 7.00
C MET A 210 3.60 17.75 6.20
N HIS A 211 4.68 18.19 6.85
CA HIS A 211 5.97 18.39 6.19
C HIS A 211 6.65 17.08 5.81
N ASP A 212 6.59 16.07 6.69
CA ASP A 212 7.16 14.75 6.39
C ASP A 212 6.41 14.08 5.24
N ASN A 213 5.07 14.20 5.21
CA ASN A 213 4.25 13.79 4.08
C ASN A 213 4.65 14.51 2.79
N GLU A 214 4.90 15.81 2.83
CA GLU A 214 5.32 16.59 1.65
C GLU A 214 6.66 16.10 1.09
N ASP A 215 7.66 15.89 1.95
CA ASP A 215 8.99 15.42 1.54
C ASP A 215 8.93 13.96 1.04
N MET A 216 8.17 13.09 1.68
CA MET A 216 7.89 11.72 1.21
C MET A 216 7.26 11.76 -0.19
N VAL A 217 6.23 12.58 -0.40
CA VAL A 217 5.55 12.69 -1.70
C VAL A 217 6.51 13.15 -2.80
N LYS A 218 7.35 14.16 -2.54
CA LYS A 218 8.34 14.64 -3.51
C LYS A 218 9.34 13.55 -3.89
N ARG A 219 9.90 12.84 -2.90
CA ARG A 219 10.84 11.74 -3.14
C ARG A 219 10.20 10.61 -3.93
N THR A 220 8.99 10.21 -3.58
CA THR A 220 8.28 9.15 -4.33
C THR A 220 7.99 9.59 -5.77
N ILE A 221 7.68 10.87 -6.02
CA ILE A 221 7.55 11.40 -7.39
C ILE A 221 8.88 11.32 -8.15
N GLU A 222 9.99 11.70 -7.53
CA GLU A 222 11.33 11.58 -8.10
C GLU A 222 11.68 10.11 -8.43
N GLU A 223 11.36 9.17 -7.54
CA GLU A 223 11.51 7.73 -7.78
C GLU A 223 10.69 7.26 -8.98
N PHE A 224 9.43 7.70 -9.10
CA PHE A 224 8.61 7.38 -10.28
C PHE A 224 9.22 7.92 -11.58
N HIS A 225 9.79 9.13 -11.56
CA HIS A 225 10.50 9.68 -12.72
C HIS A 225 11.74 8.86 -13.07
N SER A 226 12.55 8.51 -12.07
CA SER A 226 13.74 7.66 -12.24
C SER A 226 13.38 6.32 -12.88
N VAL A 227 12.37 5.63 -12.33
CA VAL A 227 11.91 4.33 -12.85
C VAL A 227 11.34 4.48 -14.25
N TYR A 228 10.55 5.53 -14.52
CA TYR A 228 10.00 5.78 -15.85
C TYR A 228 11.12 5.97 -16.89
N GLN A 229 12.12 6.81 -16.59
CA GLN A 229 13.26 7.05 -17.47
C GLN A 229 14.07 5.77 -17.71
N ALA A 230 14.35 5.01 -16.64
CA ALA A 230 15.03 3.73 -16.75
C ALA A 230 14.26 2.74 -17.64
N LEU A 231 12.92 2.69 -17.55
CA LEU A 231 12.12 1.86 -18.46
C LEU A 231 12.18 2.37 -19.91
N GLU A 232 12.18 3.68 -20.14
CA GLU A 232 12.35 4.24 -21.50
C GLU A 232 13.69 3.84 -22.10
N GLU A 233 14.77 3.85 -21.32
CA GLU A 233 16.11 3.42 -21.75
C GLU A 233 16.19 1.90 -22.00
N LEU A 234 15.61 1.07 -21.11
CA LEU A 234 15.58 -0.39 -21.26
C LEU A 234 14.85 -0.87 -22.53
N PHE A 235 13.86 -0.09 -22.97
CA PHE A 235 13.00 -0.40 -24.11
C PHE A 235 13.14 0.60 -25.27
N ASP A 236 14.24 1.36 -25.33
CA ASP A 236 14.44 2.38 -26.37
C ASP A 236 14.30 1.80 -27.79
N THR A 237 14.77 0.57 -28.01
CA THR A 237 14.65 -0.11 -29.31
C THR A 237 13.18 -0.40 -29.67
N GLU A 238 12.40 -0.93 -28.74
CA GLU A 238 10.97 -1.20 -28.92
C GLU A 238 10.18 0.10 -29.10
N ILE A 239 10.44 1.08 -28.23
CA ILE A 239 9.81 2.40 -28.27
C ILE A 239 10.09 3.05 -29.62
N SER A 240 11.34 3.11 -30.06
CA SER A 240 11.75 3.73 -31.32
C SER A 240 11.15 3.03 -32.55
N SER A 241 11.12 1.70 -32.55
CA SER A 241 10.56 0.90 -33.64
C SER A 241 9.03 0.82 -33.65
N GLY A 242 8.35 1.31 -32.60
CA GLY A 242 6.89 1.23 -32.49
C GLY A 242 6.37 -0.19 -32.23
N THR A 243 7.25 -1.07 -31.74
CA THR A 243 6.90 -2.43 -31.35
C THR A 243 6.68 -2.51 -29.84
N SER A 244 6.02 -3.57 -29.38
CA SER A 244 5.89 -3.84 -27.94
C SER A 244 6.05 -5.33 -27.70
N ASN A 245 6.74 -5.69 -26.63
CA ASN A 245 6.83 -7.07 -26.15
C ASN A 245 6.07 -7.23 -24.81
N PRO A 246 5.74 -8.46 -24.38
CA PRO A 246 5.01 -8.68 -23.14
C PRO A 246 5.73 -8.15 -21.89
N LEU A 247 7.06 -8.20 -21.84
CA LEU A 247 7.83 -7.71 -20.70
C LEU A 247 7.68 -6.19 -20.54
N MET A 248 7.79 -5.44 -21.64
CA MET A 248 7.55 -4.00 -21.71
C MET A 248 6.13 -3.65 -21.25
N GLN A 249 5.12 -4.33 -21.80
CA GLN A 249 3.72 -4.13 -21.43
C GLN A 249 3.50 -4.36 -19.93
N PHE A 250 4.07 -5.45 -19.38
CA PHE A 250 3.98 -5.77 -17.96
C PHE A 250 4.62 -4.70 -17.09
N MET A 251 5.85 -4.28 -17.38
CA MET A 251 6.60 -3.32 -16.55
C MET A 251 5.95 -1.93 -16.56
N PHE A 252 5.50 -1.43 -17.72
CA PHE A 252 4.75 -0.17 -17.78
C PHE A 252 3.36 -0.28 -17.12
N THR A 253 2.69 -1.42 -17.21
CA THR A 253 1.43 -1.65 -16.48
C THR A 253 1.65 -1.61 -14.97
N ARG A 254 2.75 -2.22 -14.47
CA ARG A 254 3.15 -2.19 -13.06
C ARG A 254 3.45 -0.78 -12.58
N LEU A 255 4.22 -0.01 -13.35
CA LEU A 255 4.52 1.39 -13.03
C LEU A 255 3.23 2.21 -12.92
N THR A 256 2.33 2.05 -13.89
CA THR A 256 1.04 2.76 -13.95
C THR A 256 0.14 2.44 -12.77
N THR A 257 -0.03 1.16 -12.45
CA THR A 257 -0.88 0.72 -11.32
C THR A 257 -0.32 1.15 -9.97
N LYS A 258 1.02 1.16 -9.80
CA LYS A 258 1.68 1.75 -8.62
C LYS A 258 1.49 3.25 -8.52
N LEU A 259 1.63 3.97 -9.64
CA LEU A 259 1.38 5.41 -9.69
C LEU A 259 -0.05 5.72 -9.26
N ILE A 260 -1.03 5.03 -9.83
CA ILE A 260 -2.45 5.17 -9.45
C ILE A 260 -2.66 4.88 -7.96
N GLY A 261 -2.07 3.80 -7.43
CA GLY A 261 -2.14 3.47 -6.00
C GLY A 261 -1.52 4.55 -5.13
N PHE A 262 -0.40 5.13 -5.55
CA PHE A 262 0.22 6.29 -4.90
C PHE A 262 -0.70 7.51 -4.93
N ARG A 263 -1.27 7.88 -6.08
CA ARG A 263 -2.21 9.02 -6.21
C ARG A 263 -3.37 8.91 -5.21
N ARG A 264 -3.93 7.71 -5.07
CA ARG A 264 -5.02 7.43 -4.13
C ARG A 264 -4.60 7.54 -2.67
N ARG A 265 -3.39 7.09 -2.32
CA ARG A 265 -2.87 7.17 -0.94
C ARG A 265 -2.58 8.61 -0.53
N ILE A 266 -2.00 9.41 -1.41
CA ILE A 266 -1.62 10.79 -1.06
C ILE A 266 -2.82 11.71 -0.91
N ALA A 267 -3.93 11.43 -1.61
CA ALA A 267 -5.19 12.14 -1.43
C ALA A 267 -5.77 12.02 -0.01
N ALA A 268 -5.35 11.02 0.77
CA ALA A 268 -5.75 10.83 2.17
C ALA A 268 -4.78 11.46 3.19
N LEU A 269 -3.64 12.04 2.74
CA LEU A 269 -2.63 12.59 3.64
C LEU A 269 -3.06 13.96 4.18
N ILE A 270 -2.79 14.17 5.47
CA ILE A 270 -3.03 15.44 6.15
C ILE A 270 -2.12 16.50 5.52
N GLY A 271 -2.71 17.65 5.14
CA GLY A 271 -1.99 18.79 4.56
C GLY A 271 -1.78 18.75 3.06
N TYR A 272 -2.13 17.64 2.40
CA TYR A 272 -2.02 17.53 0.96
C TYR A 272 -3.30 18.06 0.29
N THR A 273 -3.19 19.13 -0.50
CA THR A 273 -4.32 19.77 -1.22
C THR A 273 -4.37 19.41 -2.72
N GLY A 274 -3.54 18.48 -3.17
CA GLY A 274 -3.91 17.55 -4.25
C GLY A 274 -3.97 18.01 -5.70
N GLY A 275 -3.69 19.27 -6.05
CA GLY A 275 -3.80 19.72 -7.44
C GLY A 275 -2.60 19.37 -8.32
N GLU A 276 -1.49 20.08 -8.12
CA GLU A 276 -0.44 20.19 -9.14
C GLU A 276 0.64 19.10 -9.08
N SER A 277 0.88 18.47 -7.92
CA SER A 277 1.95 17.45 -7.81
C SER A 277 1.59 16.12 -8.45
N LEU A 278 0.29 15.84 -8.62
CA LEU A 278 -0.20 14.60 -9.22
C LEU A 278 -0.06 14.57 -10.76
N GLU A 279 -0.02 15.74 -11.39
CA GLU A 279 0.12 15.91 -12.84
C GLU A 279 1.58 15.89 -13.31
N GLN A 280 2.55 15.85 -12.37
CA GLN A 280 3.99 15.95 -12.69
C GLN A 280 4.50 14.73 -13.48
N ILE A 281 3.90 13.55 -13.27
CA ILE A 281 4.29 12.33 -13.98
C ILE A 281 3.36 12.14 -15.18
N SER A 282 3.89 12.46 -16.37
CA SER A 282 3.20 12.29 -17.65
C SER A 282 3.97 11.30 -18.51
N PHE A 283 3.29 10.25 -18.97
CA PHE A 283 3.87 9.31 -19.92
C PHE A 283 3.81 9.85 -21.34
N SER A 284 4.80 9.47 -22.15
CA SER A 284 4.81 9.78 -23.57
C SER A 284 3.62 9.14 -24.30
N GLY A 285 3.25 9.73 -25.44
CA GLY A 285 2.11 9.23 -26.22
C GLY A 285 2.26 7.76 -26.62
N ARG A 286 3.49 7.32 -26.95
CA ARG A 286 3.75 5.90 -27.30
C ARG A 286 3.47 4.96 -26.13
N ILE A 287 3.89 5.33 -24.91
CA ILE A 287 3.64 4.52 -23.71
C ILE A 287 2.14 4.49 -23.36
N LYS A 288 1.44 5.60 -23.53
CA LYS A 288 -0.02 5.69 -23.31
C LYS A 288 -0.83 4.75 -24.23
N GLU A 289 -0.31 4.43 -25.41
CA GLU A 289 -0.96 3.54 -26.38
C GLU A 289 -0.65 2.05 -26.15
N LEU A 290 0.26 1.70 -25.24
CA LEU A 290 0.57 0.30 -24.94
C LEU A 290 -0.64 -0.42 -24.35
N HIS A 291 -0.90 -1.63 -24.85
CA HIS A 291 -1.83 -2.54 -24.21
C HIS A 291 -1.30 -2.96 -22.83
N ILE A 292 -2.21 -3.06 -21.87
CA ILE A 292 -1.85 -3.44 -20.51
C ILE A 292 -1.65 -4.95 -20.39
N LEU A 293 -0.70 -5.34 -19.55
CA LEU A 293 -0.49 -6.72 -19.14
C LEU A 293 -0.38 -6.76 -17.59
N PRO A 294 -1.50 -6.95 -16.88
CA PRO A 294 -1.55 -6.68 -15.45
C PRO A 294 -1.15 -7.87 -14.57
N TYR A 295 -0.86 -9.02 -15.18
CA TYR A 295 -0.50 -10.26 -14.51
C TYR A 295 0.86 -10.77 -15.00
N SER A 296 1.56 -11.48 -14.12
CA SER A 296 2.82 -12.11 -14.46
C SER A 296 2.58 -13.34 -15.35
N LEU A 297 3.38 -13.46 -16.40
CA LEU A 297 3.43 -14.67 -17.24
C LEU A 297 4.49 -15.67 -16.80
N TRP A 298 5.28 -15.33 -15.78
CA TRP A 298 6.47 -16.08 -15.41
C TRP A 298 6.15 -17.33 -14.60
N GLN A 299 6.63 -18.47 -15.09
CA GLN A 299 6.50 -19.77 -14.43
C GLN A 299 7.87 -20.25 -13.94
N LEU A 300 7.91 -20.81 -12.72
CA LEU A 300 9.05 -21.57 -12.21
C LEU A 300 8.96 -23.03 -12.70
N GLU A 301 10.08 -23.71 -12.87
CA GLU A 301 10.16 -25.07 -13.44
C GLU A 301 9.39 -26.16 -12.65
N ASN A 302 8.83 -25.83 -11.47
CA ASN A 302 7.99 -26.73 -10.66
C ASN A 302 6.70 -26.06 -10.16
N ASP A 303 6.28 -24.97 -10.79
CA ASP A 303 5.05 -24.27 -10.43
C ASP A 303 3.85 -24.91 -11.13
N HIS A 304 3.22 -25.85 -10.43
CA HIS A 304 1.88 -26.31 -10.76
C HIS A 304 0.91 -25.45 -9.95
N GLY A 305 0.00 -24.74 -10.63
CA GLY A 305 -0.94 -23.83 -9.98
C GLY A 305 -1.54 -24.43 -8.70
N GLU A 306 -1.42 -23.73 -7.59
CA GLU A 306 -1.90 -24.17 -6.29
C GLU A 306 -3.33 -23.64 -6.08
N ILE A 307 -4.24 -24.52 -5.66
CA ILE A 307 -5.62 -24.13 -5.35
C ILE A 307 -6.01 -24.70 -3.99
N TRP A 308 -6.50 -23.84 -3.10
CA TRP A 308 -6.97 -24.25 -1.78
C TRP A 308 -8.22 -23.50 -1.34
N GLY A 309 -9.11 -24.19 -0.61
CA GLY A 309 -10.31 -23.58 -0.09
C GLY A 309 -11.45 -24.58 0.13
N ASP A 310 -12.66 -24.14 -0.15
CA ASP A 310 -13.86 -24.97 -0.08
C ASP A 310 -13.76 -26.18 -1.02
N LYS A 311 -13.94 -27.39 -0.48
CA LYS A 311 -13.77 -28.63 -1.24
C LYS A 311 -14.90 -28.86 -2.25
N GLU A 312 -16.12 -28.46 -1.91
CA GLU A 312 -17.29 -28.66 -2.76
C GLU A 312 -17.17 -27.75 -3.99
N VAL A 313 -16.87 -26.47 -3.76
CA VAL A 313 -16.61 -25.51 -4.85
C VAL A 313 -15.44 -26.00 -5.72
N LEU A 314 -14.34 -26.44 -5.11
CA LEU A 314 -13.15 -26.90 -5.84
C LEU A 314 -13.45 -28.11 -6.75
N GLN A 315 -14.27 -29.06 -6.30
CA GLN A 315 -14.62 -30.24 -7.10
C GLN A 315 -15.38 -29.83 -8.36
N ASN A 316 -16.30 -28.88 -8.24
CA ASN A 316 -17.19 -28.47 -9.31
C ASN A 316 -16.53 -27.52 -10.33
N LEU A 317 -15.39 -26.90 -10.02
CA LEU A 317 -14.73 -25.97 -10.96
C LEU A 317 -14.33 -26.63 -12.31
N PRO A 318 -14.31 -25.85 -13.41
CA PRO A 318 -13.83 -26.30 -14.72
C PRO A 318 -12.40 -26.86 -14.69
N GLY A 319 -12.13 -27.90 -15.48
CA GLY A 319 -10.77 -28.48 -15.60
C GLY A 319 -9.72 -27.46 -16.05
N LYS A 320 -10.04 -26.62 -17.05
CA LYS A 320 -9.12 -25.57 -17.54
C LYS A 320 -8.68 -24.59 -16.46
N LEU A 321 -9.58 -24.24 -15.53
CA LEU A 321 -9.25 -23.36 -14.41
C LEU A 321 -8.31 -24.04 -13.40
N LYS A 322 -8.37 -25.37 -13.28
CA LYS A 322 -7.47 -26.14 -12.40
C LYS A 322 -6.08 -26.32 -13.03
N GLU A 323 -6.01 -26.43 -14.35
CA GLU A 323 -4.77 -26.63 -15.11
C GLU A 323 -3.99 -25.31 -15.30
N GLU A 324 -4.66 -24.25 -15.75
CA GLU A 324 -4.04 -22.95 -16.03
C GLU A 324 -4.84 -21.77 -15.41
N PRO A 325 -4.80 -21.60 -14.06
CA PRO A 325 -5.62 -20.62 -13.38
C PRO A 325 -5.47 -19.19 -13.89
N THR A 326 -4.24 -18.71 -14.08
CA THR A 326 -3.97 -17.33 -14.51
C THR A 326 -4.57 -17.05 -15.88
N LEU A 327 -4.28 -17.90 -16.85
CA LEU A 327 -4.72 -17.70 -18.24
C LEU A 327 -6.24 -17.81 -18.36
N PHE A 328 -6.85 -18.72 -17.61
CA PHE A 328 -8.30 -18.81 -17.53
C PHE A 328 -8.92 -17.55 -16.95
N ILE A 329 -8.46 -17.10 -15.77
CA ILE A 329 -9.05 -15.98 -15.04
C ILE A 329 -8.87 -14.66 -15.80
N GLU A 330 -7.69 -14.42 -16.38
CA GLU A 330 -7.41 -13.16 -17.08
C GLU A 330 -8.12 -13.05 -18.43
N GLY A 331 -8.60 -14.18 -18.98
CA GLY A 331 -9.49 -14.23 -20.13
C GLY A 331 -10.97 -13.96 -19.83
N LEU A 332 -11.35 -13.84 -18.55
CA LEU A 332 -12.72 -13.55 -18.14
C LEU A 332 -13.09 -12.07 -18.34
N PRO A 333 -14.39 -11.75 -18.50
CA PRO A 333 -14.84 -10.36 -18.56
C PRO A 333 -14.52 -9.60 -17.27
N PHE A 334 -14.33 -8.29 -17.39
CA PHE A 334 -14.17 -7.41 -16.23
C PHE A 334 -15.43 -7.43 -15.36
N TYR A 335 -15.23 -7.28 -14.04
CA TYR A 335 -16.34 -7.07 -13.13
C TYR A 335 -17.03 -5.74 -13.41
N LYS A 336 -18.33 -5.81 -13.68
CA LYS A 336 -19.14 -4.63 -14.04
C LYS A 336 -19.29 -3.74 -12.83
N ARG A 337 -18.77 -2.52 -12.95
CA ARG A 337 -18.84 -1.47 -11.93
C ARG A 337 -19.42 -0.21 -12.55
N PRO A 338 -20.19 0.60 -11.80
CA PRO A 338 -20.67 1.89 -12.27
C PRO A 338 -19.59 2.75 -12.93
N TYR A 339 -18.39 2.83 -12.33
CA TYR A 339 -17.30 3.61 -12.94
C TYR A 339 -16.85 3.08 -14.30
N LEU A 340 -16.70 1.76 -14.43
CA LEU A 340 -16.26 1.14 -15.67
C LEU A 340 -17.34 1.28 -16.75
N SER A 341 -18.60 1.02 -16.40
CA SER A 341 -19.74 1.15 -17.31
C SER A 341 -19.89 2.58 -17.86
N ALA A 342 -19.86 3.59 -16.98
CA ALA A 342 -19.99 4.98 -17.39
C ALA A 342 -18.87 5.45 -18.32
N TRP A 343 -17.64 4.97 -18.09
CA TRP A 343 -16.51 5.27 -18.97
C TRP A 343 -16.64 4.59 -20.33
N MET A 344 -17.05 3.32 -20.36
CA MET A 344 -17.21 2.58 -21.62
C MET A 344 -18.31 3.19 -22.50
N GLU A 345 -19.41 3.63 -21.90
CA GLU A 345 -20.46 4.37 -22.61
C GLU A 345 -19.93 5.68 -23.21
N LYS A 346 -19.09 6.41 -22.47
CA LYS A 346 -18.49 7.67 -22.94
C LYS A 346 -17.50 7.46 -24.09
N MET A 347 -16.74 6.36 -24.06
CA MET A 347 -15.70 6.08 -25.06
C MET A 347 -16.22 5.28 -26.26
N GLU A 348 -17.50 4.89 -26.28
CA GLU A 348 -18.09 3.99 -27.29
C GLU A 348 -17.30 2.66 -27.45
N THR A 349 -16.63 2.22 -26.38
CA THR A 349 -15.74 1.05 -26.39
C THR A 349 -16.47 -0.23 -25.96
N LEU A 350 -16.12 -1.34 -26.61
CA LEU A 350 -16.67 -2.65 -26.27
C LEU A 350 -15.94 -3.26 -25.05
N PRO A 351 -16.63 -4.08 -24.22
CA PRO A 351 -16.06 -4.74 -23.03
C PRO A 351 -14.87 -5.66 -23.29
N SER A 352 -14.64 -6.04 -24.55
CA SER A 352 -13.64 -7.01 -24.99
C SER A 352 -12.38 -6.39 -25.58
N GLN A 353 -12.30 -5.05 -25.70
CA GLN A 353 -11.09 -4.42 -26.21
C GLN A 353 -9.96 -4.46 -25.17
N PRO A 354 -8.72 -4.76 -25.57
CA PRO A 354 -7.58 -4.69 -24.68
C PRO A 354 -7.40 -3.24 -24.23
N LEU A 355 -7.44 -3.03 -22.91
CA LEU A 355 -7.22 -1.71 -22.31
C LEU A 355 -5.78 -1.26 -22.54
N LYS A 356 -5.60 0.05 -22.60
CA LYS A 356 -4.33 0.73 -22.74
C LYS A 356 -3.89 1.39 -21.44
N ILE A 357 -2.63 1.79 -21.38
CA ILE A 357 -2.08 2.55 -20.25
C ILE A 357 -2.82 3.88 -20.06
N SER A 358 -3.20 4.56 -21.15
CA SER A 358 -4.06 5.76 -21.11
C SER A 358 -5.38 5.50 -20.38
N ASP A 359 -6.05 4.39 -20.67
CA ASP A 359 -7.31 4.03 -20.03
C ASP A 359 -7.13 3.92 -18.50
N LEU A 360 -6.07 3.26 -18.02
CA LEU A 360 -5.77 3.17 -16.58
C LEU A 360 -5.58 4.55 -15.94
N LEU A 361 -4.87 5.45 -16.61
CA LEU A 361 -4.64 6.81 -16.12
C LEU A 361 -5.95 7.61 -16.06
N ASP A 362 -6.86 7.41 -17.01
CA ASP A 362 -8.18 8.05 -17.05
C ASP A 362 -9.11 7.51 -15.96
N PHE A 363 -9.10 6.20 -15.71
CA PHE A 363 -9.91 5.58 -14.64
C PHE A 363 -9.47 6.02 -13.25
N GLY A 364 -8.16 6.16 -13.02
CA GLY A 364 -7.60 6.33 -11.68
C GLY A 364 -7.73 5.08 -10.80
N PHE A 365 -8.00 3.91 -11.39
CA PHE A 365 -7.95 2.60 -10.74
C PHE A 365 -7.67 1.49 -11.78
N ASP A 366 -7.33 0.28 -11.31
CA ASP A 366 -7.11 -0.90 -12.15
C ASP A 366 -8.41 -1.73 -12.29
N PRO A 367 -9.14 -1.66 -13.42
CA PRO A 367 -10.37 -2.43 -13.64
C PRO A 367 -10.11 -3.92 -13.86
N THR A 368 -8.88 -4.32 -14.20
CA THR A 368 -8.53 -5.71 -14.48
C THR A 368 -8.35 -6.55 -13.23
N ARG A 369 -8.30 -5.91 -12.06
CA ARG A 369 -8.15 -6.57 -10.76
C ARG A 369 -9.32 -7.50 -10.44
N LEU A 370 -10.51 -7.21 -10.97
CA LEU A 370 -11.72 -8.00 -10.72
C LEU A 370 -12.29 -8.59 -12.01
N ARG A 371 -12.56 -9.89 -11.97
CA ARG A 371 -13.09 -10.66 -13.11
C ARG A 371 -14.39 -11.35 -12.75
N GLU A 372 -15.35 -11.33 -13.65
CA GLU A 372 -16.63 -12.02 -13.50
C GLU A 372 -16.58 -13.45 -14.03
N PHE A 373 -17.08 -14.39 -13.24
CA PHE A 373 -17.13 -15.80 -13.59
C PHE A 373 -18.52 -16.37 -13.32
N HIS A 374 -19.26 -16.69 -14.39
CA HIS A 374 -20.54 -17.39 -14.27
C HIS A 374 -20.34 -18.89 -14.47
N TYR A 375 -20.76 -19.69 -13.51
CA TYR A 375 -20.62 -21.14 -13.59
C TYR A 375 -21.72 -21.86 -12.80
N GLU A 376 -22.34 -22.86 -13.44
CA GLU A 376 -23.43 -23.67 -12.85
C GLU A 376 -24.57 -22.84 -12.23
N GLY A 377 -24.91 -21.70 -12.84
CA GLY A 377 -26.00 -20.82 -12.38
C GLY A 377 -25.64 -19.91 -11.22
N VAL A 378 -24.37 -19.89 -10.80
CA VAL A 378 -23.85 -19.01 -9.74
C VAL A 378 -22.88 -18.00 -10.34
N ASP A 379 -23.01 -16.75 -9.91
CA ASP A 379 -22.08 -15.69 -10.27
C ASP A 379 -20.98 -15.55 -9.21
N TYR A 380 -19.75 -15.58 -9.68
CA TYR A 380 -18.55 -15.42 -8.87
C TYR A 380 -17.71 -14.23 -9.33
N ILE A 381 -16.82 -13.81 -8.45
CA ILE A 381 -15.78 -12.81 -8.72
C ILE A 381 -14.43 -13.39 -8.36
N PHE A 382 -13.47 -13.26 -9.26
CA PHE A 382 -12.05 -13.37 -8.93
C PHE A 382 -11.48 -12.00 -8.63
N GLU A 383 -10.78 -11.87 -7.50
CA GLU A 383 -9.96 -10.71 -7.17
C GLU A 383 -8.49 -11.08 -7.26
N ARG A 384 -7.73 -10.35 -8.09
CA ARG A 384 -6.26 -10.42 -8.09
C ARG A 384 -5.71 -9.72 -6.85
N ILE A 385 -4.87 -10.42 -6.11
CA ILE A 385 -4.27 -10.00 -4.84
C ILE A 385 -2.75 -9.94 -5.02
N SER A 386 -2.10 -8.88 -4.51
CA SER A 386 -0.63 -8.86 -4.48
C SER A 386 -0.12 -9.95 -3.51
N PRO A 387 0.88 -10.74 -3.90
CA PRO A 387 1.43 -11.83 -3.09
C PRO A 387 1.89 -11.44 -1.69
N ASN A 388 2.32 -10.19 -1.49
CA ASN A 388 2.67 -9.66 -0.18
C ASN A 388 1.49 -9.67 0.82
N PHE A 389 0.26 -9.67 0.31
CA PHE A 389 -0.95 -9.74 1.13
C PHE A 389 -1.48 -11.16 1.33
N LEU A 390 -0.78 -12.22 0.91
CA LEU A 390 -1.26 -13.60 1.08
C LEU A 390 -1.53 -13.93 2.57
N ASN A 391 -0.61 -13.57 3.47
CA ASN A 391 -0.78 -13.82 4.89
C ASN A 391 -1.97 -13.02 5.47
N SER A 392 -2.11 -11.75 5.08
CA SER A 392 -3.26 -10.93 5.45
C SER A 392 -4.57 -11.54 4.92
N LEU A 393 -4.61 -12.01 3.67
CA LEU A 393 -5.75 -12.67 3.05
C LEU A 393 -6.15 -13.95 3.81
N LEU A 394 -5.19 -14.76 4.25
CA LEU A 394 -5.43 -15.97 5.05
C LEU A 394 -5.95 -15.62 6.46
N THR A 395 -5.44 -14.57 7.08
CA THR A 395 -5.96 -14.04 8.35
C THR A 395 -7.38 -13.51 8.20
N LYS A 396 -7.63 -12.72 7.15
CA LYS A 396 -8.96 -12.20 6.79
C LYS A 396 -9.95 -13.32 6.54
N LYS A 397 -9.58 -14.36 5.79
CA LYS A 397 -10.41 -15.57 5.57
C LYS A 397 -10.84 -16.22 6.89
N ARG A 398 -9.92 -16.35 7.85
CA ARG A 398 -10.22 -16.91 9.18
C ARG A 398 -11.12 -15.99 9.99
N PHE A 399 -10.90 -14.67 9.90
CA PHE A 399 -11.68 -13.68 10.64
C PHE A 399 -13.12 -13.58 10.12
N LEU A 400 -13.33 -13.54 8.81
CA LEU A 400 -14.68 -13.52 8.21
C LEU A 400 -15.52 -14.74 8.65
N LYS A 401 -14.92 -15.94 8.71
CA LYS A 401 -15.58 -17.14 9.25
C LYS A 401 -15.96 -17.00 10.73
N LYS A 402 -15.20 -16.25 11.52
CA LYS A 402 -15.56 -15.95 12.92
C LYS A 402 -16.71 -14.95 12.97
N ILE A 403 -16.69 -13.92 12.12
CA ILE A 403 -17.78 -12.94 12.02
C ILE A 403 -19.07 -13.65 11.63
N GLU A 404 -19.07 -14.48 10.59
CA GLU A 404 -20.25 -15.20 10.11
C GLU A 404 -20.94 -16.00 11.22
N LYS A 405 -20.17 -16.73 12.03
CA LYS A 405 -20.68 -17.49 13.18
C LYS A 405 -21.39 -16.62 14.23
N ASN A 406 -21.00 -15.36 14.36
CA ASN A 406 -21.57 -14.41 15.32
C ASN A 406 -22.60 -13.46 14.69
N ALA A 407 -22.65 -13.36 13.35
CA ALA A 407 -23.46 -12.41 12.61
C ALA A 407 -24.88 -12.91 12.29
N SER A 408 -25.18 -14.18 12.58
CA SER A 408 -26.44 -14.80 12.18
C SER A 408 -27.65 -13.98 12.71
N ARG A 409 -28.51 -13.54 11.78
CA ARG A 409 -29.73 -12.75 12.04
C ARG A 409 -29.52 -11.34 12.62
N LEU A 410 -28.29 -10.82 12.62
CA LEU A 410 -28.06 -9.43 13.04
C LEU A 410 -28.61 -8.44 12.01
N LYS A 411 -29.23 -7.39 12.55
CA LYS A 411 -29.69 -6.24 11.76
C LYS A 411 -29.15 -4.96 12.36
N PHE A 412 -28.73 -4.05 11.49
CA PHE A 412 -28.23 -2.74 11.86
C PHE A 412 -29.03 -1.71 11.07
N GLN A 413 -29.75 -0.83 11.76
CA GLN A 413 -30.62 0.17 11.10
C GLN A 413 -31.57 -0.46 10.06
N GLY A 414 -32.12 -1.64 10.37
CA GLY A 414 -32.98 -2.42 9.46
C GLY A 414 -32.25 -3.31 8.45
N ALA A 415 -30.97 -3.04 8.17
CA ALA A 415 -30.17 -3.77 7.20
C ALA A 415 -29.67 -5.11 7.73
N SER A 416 -29.86 -6.17 6.95
CA SER A 416 -29.35 -7.50 7.29
C SER A 416 -27.86 -7.60 6.98
N LEU A 417 -27.08 -8.17 7.89
CA LEU A 417 -25.65 -8.40 7.67
C LEU A 417 -25.43 -9.72 6.93
N ARG A 418 -24.68 -9.68 5.82
CA ARG A 418 -24.17 -10.87 5.12
C ARG A 418 -22.65 -10.85 5.08
N ILE A 419 -22.03 -12.02 5.16
CA ILE A 419 -20.57 -12.14 5.07
C ILE A 419 -20.23 -12.75 3.71
N ASN A 420 -19.46 -12.03 2.90
CA ASN A 420 -18.96 -12.54 1.63
C ASN A 420 -17.63 -13.26 1.86
N LEU A 421 -17.67 -14.59 1.96
CA LEU A 421 -16.50 -15.41 2.27
C LEU A 421 -15.54 -15.58 1.09
N ILE A 422 -14.26 -15.75 1.39
CA ILE A 422 -13.26 -16.24 0.43
C ILE A 422 -13.44 -17.75 0.28
N LEU A 423 -14.00 -18.18 -0.84
CA LEU A 423 -14.25 -19.59 -1.16
C LEU A 423 -12.93 -20.30 -1.44
N LEU A 424 -12.24 -19.84 -2.48
CA LEU A 424 -10.97 -20.39 -2.95
C LEU A 424 -9.90 -19.32 -3.01
N ILE A 425 -8.65 -19.75 -2.85
CA ILE A 425 -7.46 -18.97 -3.19
C ILE A 425 -6.68 -19.80 -4.19
N LEU A 426 -6.28 -19.16 -5.29
CA LEU A 426 -5.52 -19.76 -6.37
C LEU A 426 -4.20 -19.00 -6.48
N ARG A 427 -3.12 -19.73 -6.76
CA ARG A 427 -1.80 -19.17 -6.99
C ARG A 427 -1.19 -19.81 -8.21
N ASP A 428 -0.80 -19.00 -9.18
CA ASP A 428 -0.25 -19.48 -10.45
C ASP A 428 0.60 -18.38 -11.10
N ARG A 429 1.79 -18.73 -11.61
CA ARG A 429 2.74 -17.79 -12.27
C ARG A 429 3.09 -16.53 -11.45
N GLY A 430 3.03 -16.66 -10.12
CA GLY A 430 3.27 -15.59 -9.15
C GLY A 430 2.08 -14.65 -8.95
N ASN A 431 0.94 -14.90 -9.59
CA ASN A 431 -0.31 -14.21 -9.34
C ASN A 431 -1.09 -14.94 -8.25
N ILE A 432 -1.84 -14.19 -7.43
CA ILE A 432 -2.77 -14.76 -6.46
C ILE A 432 -4.18 -14.25 -6.77
N TYR A 433 -5.14 -15.16 -6.74
CA TYR A 433 -6.55 -14.86 -6.96
C TYR A 433 -7.39 -15.35 -5.80
N ALA A 434 -8.34 -14.54 -5.34
CA ALA A 434 -9.36 -14.91 -4.39
C ALA A 434 -10.71 -15.05 -5.10
N LEU A 435 -11.35 -16.23 -4.98
CA LEU A 435 -12.69 -16.46 -5.49
C LEU A 435 -13.73 -16.17 -4.40
N ARG A 436 -14.75 -15.40 -4.76
CA ARG A 436 -15.91 -15.08 -3.91
C ARG A 436 -17.20 -15.17 -4.71
N GLU A 437 -18.33 -15.28 -4.03
CA GLU A 437 -19.62 -15.05 -4.68
C GLU A 437 -19.75 -13.58 -5.06
N LYS A 438 -20.40 -13.33 -6.21
CA LYS A 438 -20.77 -11.98 -6.62
C LYS A 438 -21.83 -11.44 -5.67
N VAL A 439 -21.60 -10.24 -5.15
CA VAL A 439 -22.54 -9.53 -4.28
C VAL A 439 -23.41 -8.58 -5.09
N GLU A 440 -24.66 -8.41 -4.68
CA GLU A 440 -25.61 -7.44 -5.26
C GLU A 440 -25.38 -6.01 -4.74
N GLY A 441 -24.13 -5.56 -4.78
CA GLY A 441 -23.74 -4.26 -4.26
C GLY A 441 -22.39 -3.80 -4.78
N ILE A 442 -22.07 -2.54 -4.50
CA ILE A 442 -20.79 -1.93 -4.87
C ILE A 442 -20.01 -1.56 -3.61
N HIS A 443 -18.69 -1.38 -3.77
CA HIS A 443 -17.81 -0.97 -2.68
C HIS A 443 -18.29 0.36 -2.06
N SER A 444 -18.26 0.48 -0.74
CA SER A 444 -18.77 1.66 -0.03
C SER A 444 -18.18 2.98 -0.52
N GLN A 445 -16.86 3.03 -0.74
CA GLN A 445 -16.20 4.20 -1.33
C GLN A 445 -16.78 4.59 -2.70
N GLU A 446 -16.97 3.62 -3.60
CA GLU A 446 -17.54 3.87 -4.92
C GLU A 446 -18.98 4.36 -4.80
N ALA A 447 -19.78 3.79 -3.89
CA ALA A 447 -21.12 4.29 -3.61
C ALA A 447 -21.13 5.75 -3.15
N PHE A 448 -20.27 6.12 -2.20
CA PHE A 448 -20.19 7.50 -1.72
C PHE A 448 -19.75 8.46 -2.82
N ASP A 449 -18.77 8.08 -3.62
CA ASP A 449 -18.32 8.90 -4.72
C ASP A 449 -19.43 9.07 -5.78
N GLN A 450 -20.14 8.00 -6.14
CA GLN A 450 -21.27 8.04 -7.07
C GLN A 450 -22.38 8.98 -6.56
N LEU A 451 -22.74 8.91 -5.28
CA LEU A 451 -23.73 9.81 -4.65
C LEU A 451 -23.26 11.28 -4.65
N ASN A 452 -21.96 11.55 -4.63
CA ASN A 452 -21.42 12.90 -4.61
C ASN A 452 -21.20 13.49 -6.01
N THR A 453 -20.80 12.66 -6.97
CA THR A 453 -20.32 13.11 -8.29
C THR A 453 -21.39 13.02 -9.36
N SER A 454 -22.16 11.93 -9.42
CA SER A 454 -23.20 11.74 -10.43
C SER A 454 -24.35 12.73 -10.22
N PRO A 455 -24.72 13.56 -11.23
CA PRO A 455 -25.72 14.61 -11.05
C PRO A 455 -27.07 14.12 -10.50
N HIS A 456 -27.62 13.06 -11.08
CA HIS A 456 -28.93 12.53 -10.68
C HIS A 456 -28.90 11.88 -9.28
N LEU A 457 -27.79 11.20 -8.93
CA LEU A 457 -27.62 10.61 -7.61
C LEU A 457 -27.38 11.67 -6.53
N ARG A 458 -26.71 12.76 -6.87
CA ARG A 458 -26.47 13.89 -5.96
C ARG A 458 -27.76 14.56 -5.54
N GLU A 459 -28.69 14.76 -6.46
CA GLU A 459 -30.02 15.29 -6.16
C GLU A 459 -30.82 14.33 -5.28
N MET A 460 -30.81 13.03 -5.62
CA MET A 460 -31.45 11.99 -4.83
C MET A 460 -30.88 11.93 -3.40
N ASN A 461 -29.55 11.97 -3.27
CA ASN A 461 -28.86 11.95 -1.98
C ASN A 461 -29.20 13.19 -1.15
N ARG A 462 -29.24 14.38 -1.76
CA ARG A 462 -29.64 15.62 -1.07
C ARG A 462 -31.07 15.57 -0.54
N ALA A 463 -31.98 14.97 -1.31
CA ALA A 463 -33.39 14.87 -0.93
C ALA A 463 -33.63 13.84 0.19
N ALA A 464 -32.97 12.67 0.10
CA ALA A 464 -33.27 11.54 0.97
C ALA A 464 -32.23 11.28 2.08
N GLY A 465 -31.02 11.86 1.99
CA GLY A 465 -29.93 11.65 2.96
C GLY A 465 -29.40 10.21 2.97
N ILE A 466 -29.23 9.62 1.78
CA ILE A 466 -28.86 8.21 1.58
C ILE A 466 -27.47 7.93 2.17
N ASP A 467 -26.52 8.81 1.93
CA ASP A 467 -25.15 8.77 2.47
C ASP A 467 -25.13 8.66 4.00
N ARG A 468 -25.95 9.45 4.69
CA ARG A 468 -26.06 9.45 6.15
C ARG A 468 -26.58 8.12 6.66
N ALA A 469 -27.56 7.53 5.97
CA ALA A 469 -28.07 6.20 6.33
C ALA A 469 -26.97 5.14 6.16
N MET A 470 -26.25 5.16 5.04
CA MET A 470 -25.12 4.26 4.78
C MET A 470 -24.02 4.38 5.83
N VAL A 471 -23.56 5.60 6.12
CA VAL A 471 -22.51 5.88 7.12
C VAL A 471 -22.92 5.42 8.52
N ARG A 472 -24.16 5.72 8.95
CA ARG A 472 -24.64 5.28 10.26
C ARG A 472 -24.64 3.76 10.37
N THR A 473 -25.15 3.07 9.36
CA THR A 473 -25.22 1.60 9.38
C THR A 473 -23.83 0.97 9.41
N ILE A 474 -22.88 1.45 8.61
CA ILE A 474 -21.49 0.97 8.65
C ILE A 474 -20.85 1.23 10.01
N ASN A 475 -21.06 2.42 10.60
CA ASN A 475 -20.49 2.76 11.90
C ASN A 475 -21.07 1.90 13.03
N ASP A 476 -22.36 1.59 13.01
CA ASP A 476 -22.97 0.70 14.00
C ASP A 476 -22.45 -0.73 13.88
N MET A 477 -22.23 -1.22 12.65
CA MET A 477 -21.57 -2.51 12.41
C MET A 477 -20.13 -2.51 12.93
N ARG A 478 -19.36 -1.46 12.67
CA ARG A 478 -17.97 -1.33 13.14
C ARG A 478 -17.90 -1.35 14.67
N LYS A 479 -18.76 -0.56 15.34
CA LYS A 479 -18.86 -0.56 16.81
C LYS A 479 -19.20 -1.94 17.37
N TRP A 480 -20.10 -2.67 16.71
CA TRP A 480 -20.43 -4.03 17.09
C TRP A 480 -19.23 -4.98 16.93
N LEU A 481 -18.49 -4.90 15.83
CA LEU A 481 -17.28 -5.69 15.61
C LEU A 481 -16.23 -5.42 16.70
N GLU A 482 -15.96 -4.14 17.00
CA GLU A 482 -15.02 -3.73 18.04
C GLU A 482 -15.42 -4.26 19.43
N THR A 483 -16.71 -4.17 19.76
CA THR A 483 -17.27 -4.64 21.04
C THR A 483 -17.21 -6.17 21.15
N THR A 484 -17.48 -6.88 20.05
CA THR A 484 -17.58 -8.35 20.05
C THR A 484 -16.21 -9.02 20.02
N PHE A 485 -15.29 -8.50 19.20
CA PHE A 485 -14.00 -9.14 18.95
C PHE A 485 -12.84 -8.54 19.78
N LYS A 486 -13.06 -7.43 20.50
CA LYS A 486 -12.06 -6.73 21.35
C LYS A 486 -10.88 -6.16 20.55
N SER A 487 -10.03 -5.38 21.21
CA SER A 487 -8.93 -4.60 20.61
C SER A 487 -7.89 -5.39 19.82
N HIS A 488 -7.69 -6.68 20.10
CA HIS A 488 -6.69 -7.49 19.39
C HIS A 488 -7.01 -7.78 17.92
N TYR A 489 -8.27 -7.57 17.46
CA TYR A 489 -8.63 -7.65 16.03
C TYR A 489 -8.77 -6.26 15.37
N ARG A 490 -8.24 -5.21 15.99
CA ARG A 490 -8.45 -3.85 15.49
C ARG A 490 -7.99 -3.69 14.03
N GLN A 491 -6.82 -4.23 13.71
CA GLN A 491 -6.29 -4.16 12.35
C GLN A 491 -7.17 -4.95 11.36
N GLU A 492 -7.60 -6.16 11.73
CA GLU A 492 -8.48 -6.96 10.88
C GLU A 492 -9.85 -6.33 10.67
N ILE A 493 -10.38 -5.59 11.66
CA ILE A 493 -11.63 -4.84 11.55
C ILE A 493 -11.46 -3.63 10.63
N GLU A 494 -10.33 -2.92 10.73
CA GLU A 494 -9.99 -1.80 9.86
C GLU A 494 -9.80 -2.25 8.39
N ASP A 495 -9.29 -3.47 8.16
CA ASP A 495 -9.09 -4.08 6.85
C ASP A 495 -10.36 -4.67 6.19
N LEU A 496 -11.52 -4.63 6.88
CA LEU A 496 -12.78 -5.12 6.34
C LEU A 496 -13.33 -4.18 5.26
N THR A 497 -13.90 -4.78 4.22
CA THR A 497 -14.53 -4.06 3.13
C THR A 497 -16.05 -4.16 3.24
N TYR A 498 -16.75 -3.04 3.03
CA TYR A 498 -18.20 -2.98 3.08
C TYR A 498 -18.76 -2.79 1.67
N PHE A 499 -19.73 -3.61 1.30
CA PHE A 499 -20.48 -3.48 0.05
C PHE A 499 -21.91 -3.03 0.36
N LEU A 500 -22.35 -2.01 -0.36
CA LEU A 500 -23.65 -1.38 -0.20
C LEU A 500 -24.58 -1.82 -1.34
N PRO A 501 -25.87 -2.06 -1.04
CA PRO A 501 -26.82 -2.62 -2.01
C PRO A 501 -27.05 -1.63 -3.14
N TRP A 502 -26.87 -2.10 -4.37
CA TRP A 502 -26.85 -1.25 -5.56
C TRP A 502 -27.40 -1.99 -6.77
N ASP A 503 -28.15 -1.28 -7.59
CA ASP A 503 -28.50 -1.72 -8.94
C ASP A 503 -27.40 -1.24 -9.88
N ILE A 504 -26.50 -2.16 -10.24
CA ILE A 504 -25.33 -1.87 -11.06
C ILE A 504 -25.75 -1.45 -12.48
N GLU A 505 -26.82 -2.04 -13.02
CA GLU A 505 -27.27 -1.76 -14.39
C GLU A 505 -27.88 -0.37 -14.50
N ARG A 506 -28.71 0.01 -13.53
CA ARG A 506 -29.36 1.33 -13.51
C ARG A 506 -28.53 2.41 -12.83
N ASN A 507 -27.39 2.03 -12.24
CA ASN A 507 -26.56 2.85 -11.36
C ASN A 507 -27.37 3.60 -10.29
N ILE A 508 -28.16 2.87 -9.49
CA ILE A 508 -28.95 3.46 -8.40
C ILE A 508 -28.78 2.68 -7.08
N PRO A 509 -28.77 3.38 -5.92
CA PRO A 509 -28.76 2.72 -4.62
C PRO A 509 -30.06 1.92 -4.40
N LYS A 510 -29.94 0.68 -3.94
CA LYS A 510 -31.09 -0.13 -3.52
C LYS A 510 -31.42 0.18 -2.05
N VAL A 511 -32.20 1.23 -1.85
CA VAL A 511 -32.65 1.71 -0.53
C VAL A 511 -34.16 1.61 -0.39
N ARG A 512 -34.64 1.43 0.85
CA ARG A 512 -36.06 1.60 1.19
C ARG A 512 -36.27 2.99 1.77
N VAL A 513 -37.34 3.64 1.33
CA VAL A 513 -37.77 4.94 1.84
C VAL A 513 -39.18 4.76 2.40
N ASP A 514 -39.34 5.00 3.69
CA ASP A 514 -40.64 4.97 4.37
C ASP A 514 -40.78 6.15 5.35
N ILE A 515 -41.87 6.17 6.13
CA ILE A 515 -42.15 7.22 7.11
C ILE A 515 -41.08 7.35 8.21
N SER A 516 -40.27 6.32 8.45
CA SER A 516 -39.16 6.32 9.41
C SER A 516 -37.84 6.81 8.82
N GLY A 517 -37.77 6.96 7.49
CA GLY A 517 -36.64 7.50 6.76
C GLY A 517 -36.08 6.53 5.72
N VAL A 518 -34.77 6.64 5.47
CA VAL A 518 -34.05 5.80 4.51
C VAL A 518 -33.34 4.66 5.23
N SER A 519 -33.53 3.43 4.75
CA SER A 519 -32.85 2.24 5.25
C SER A 519 -32.30 1.38 4.11
N LEU A 520 -31.37 0.49 4.46
CA LEU A 520 -30.74 -0.46 3.55
C LEU A 520 -31.29 -1.86 3.83
N ASP A 521 -31.40 -2.70 2.80
CA ASP A 521 -31.91 -4.07 2.96
C ASP A 521 -30.86 -5.05 3.44
N THR A 522 -29.67 -4.96 2.85
CA THR A 522 -28.55 -5.86 3.11
C THR A 522 -27.23 -5.11 2.93
N ILE A 523 -26.26 -5.42 3.78
CA ILE A 523 -24.87 -4.98 3.62
C ILE A 523 -24.00 -6.23 3.69
N TRP A 524 -22.98 -6.27 2.85
CA TRP A 524 -21.99 -7.34 2.86
C TRP A 524 -20.68 -6.87 3.47
N ILE A 525 -20.09 -7.70 4.33
CA ILE A 525 -18.70 -7.56 4.79
C ILE A 525 -17.84 -8.57 4.02
N ALA A 526 -16.71 -8.12 3.49
CA ALA A 526 -15.78 -8.96 2.71
C ALA A 526 -14.32 -8.78 3.09
#